data_AF-A0A9D2GA94-F1
#
_entry.id   AF-A0A9D2GA94-F1
#
_cell.length_a   1.000
_cell.length_b   1.000
_cell.length_c   1.000
_cell.angle_alpha   90.00
_cell.angle_beta   90.00
_cell.angle_gamma   90.00
#
_symmetry.space_group_name_H-M   'P 1'
#
loop_
_entity.id
_entity.type
_entity.pdbx_description
1 polymer ?
#
loop_
_entity_poly.entity_id
_entity_poly.type
_entity_poly.pdbx_seq_one_letter_code
_entity_poly.pdbx_strand_id
1 'polypeptide(L)'
;MVTKRFLITGVIFGLSICLVGCNAASPSSNTDNKDSSPDLIIRNGQEAEPYDIESYKERLCDGRISIKECAERYSQDIELVKSADYGNFSFTSCQFEEMPEFEELYVMSEEDHGITTQESWDYLEQWLESIGKRDLVDMEKEVRIVTPDVEWDDTQEFPYSYPALCEHMDLSSGGGAFVTTKDCHMQISYDGAYSMSDGKMNQYLQDESSDASHGALGAYSEDIIEEGPVSELSDKSWPLISGDLTVGEGAELVKSYFEAGTPFPIQDGVSLEVPEAYIFTLGDVYGYGYWIQRIYKGMPIAYGHYRSYTPQTYGVPDEDKKEAYIVDSEGVSAYCGKNASAVLTEIYADREMLGLSQAVQMMSGEMASQVTVQVDKAELVYAPVSFDSFNGNDSNTLFPCWAFYGTNLAKGEKITIYMDVLTGDIYYYTYVSADTGYDAG
;
A
#
# COMPACT_ATOMS: atom_id res chain seq x y z
N MET A 1 -12.92 18.55 44.65
CA MET A 1 -13.70 19.16 43.56
C MET A 1 -12.74 19.34 42.40
N VAL A 2 -12.61 18.30 41.59
CA VAL A 2 -11.65 18.20 40.49
C VAL A 2 -12.50 18.07 39.23
N THR A 3 -12.46 19.08 38.38
CA THR A 3 -13.11 19.10 37.08
C THR A 3 -12.18 18.38 36.11
N LYS A 4 -12.51 17.13 35.74
CA LYS A 4 -11.88 16.44 34.61
C LYS A 4 -12.37 17.09 33.32
N ARG A 5 -11.45 17.69 32.56
CA ARG A 5 -11.67 18.03 31.14
C ARG A 5 -11.33 16.76 30.34
N PHE A 6 -12.31 16.25 29.61
CA PHE A 6 -12.07 15.28 28.54
C PHE A 6 -11.39 16.02 27.39
N LEU A 7 -10.18 15.59 27.03
CA LEU A 7 -9.55 15.91 25.76
C LEU A 7 -10.09 14.88 24.76
N ILE A 8 -10.87 15.32 23.79
CA ILE A 8 -11.19 14.53 22.60
C ILE A 8 -10.01 14.72 21.67
N THR A 9 -9.13 13.73 21.59
CA THR A 9 -8.05 13.66 20.61
C THR A 9 -8.67 13.20 19.30
N GLY A 10 -9.33 14.14 18.59
CA GLY A 10 -9.73 13.91 17.20
C GLY A 10 -8.48 13.92 16.34
N VAL A 11 -8.14 12.76 15.79
CA VAL A 11 -7.15 12.65 14.72
C VAL A 11 -7.76 13.32 13.49
N ILE A 12 -7.34 14.56 13.24
CA ILE A 12 -7.67 15.28 12.00
C ILE A 12 -6.85 14.59 10.89
N PHE A 13 -7.50 13.72 10.12
CA PHE A 13 -6.93 13.23 8.86
C PHE A 13 -6.98 14.37 7.84
N GLY A 14 -5.82 14.97 7.60
CA GLY A 14 -5.64 15.97 6.55
C GLY A 14 -5.53 15.29 5.20
N LEU A 15 -6.61 15.31 4.42
CA LEU A 15 -6.53 15.27 2.97
C LEU A 15 -6.16 16.68 2.51
N SER A 16 -4.89 16.88 2.12
CA SER A 16 -4.47 18.09 1.39
C SER A 16 -5.04 18.01 -0.03
N ILE A 17 -6.11 18.75 -0.30
CA ILE A 17 -6.64 18.97 -1.66
C ILE A 17 -6.38 20.43 -2.01
N CYS A 18 -5.52 20.66 -3.00
CA CYS A 18 -5.16 21.99 -3.50
C CYS A 18 -6.25 22.53 -4.44
N LEU A 19 -6.89 23.63 -4.03
CA LEU A 19 -7.77 24.44 -4.88
C LEU A 19 -6.95 25.23 -5.92
N VAL A 20 -7.24 25.07 -7.22
CA VAL A 20 -6.85 26.06 -8.23
C VAL A 20 -8.09 26.61 -8.91
N GLY A 21 -8.39 27.87 -8.60
CA GLY A 21 -9.43 28.64 -9.27
C GLY A 21 -9.05 28.96 -10.72
N CYS A 22 -9.94 28.60 -11.64
CA CYS A 22 -9.89 28.99 -13.04
C CYS A 22 -9.91 30.52 -13.19
N ASN A 23 -8.91 31.09 -13.88
CA ASN A 23 -9.06 32.39 -14.51
C ASN A 23 -9.08 32.25 -16.04
N ALA A 24 -10.12 32.84 -16.61
CA ALA A 24 -10.54 32.72 -18.00
C ALA A 24 -9.45 33.10 -19.02
N ALA A 25 -9.30 32.26 -20.04
CA ALA A 25 -8.58 32.58 -21.26
C ALA A 25 -9.38 33.57 -22.14
N SER A 26 -8.66 34.47 -22.80
CA SER A 26 -9.12 35.16 -24.01
C SER A 26 -8.31 34.66 -25.20
N PRO A 27 -8.91 34.46 -26.39
CA PRO A 27 -8.31 33.65 -27.45
C PRO A 27 -7.40 34.48 -28.36
N SER A 28 -6.26 33.92 -28.76
CA SER A 28 -5.63 34.30 -30.01
C SER A 28 -5.02 33.08 -30.69
N SER A 29 -5.54 32.82 -31.88
CA SER A 29 -5.14 31.82 -32.85
C SER A 29 -3.65 31.85 -33.19
N ASN A 30 -3.02 30.68 -33.28
CA ASN A 30 -2.28 30.28 -34.47
C ASN A 30 -2.09 28.76 -34.51
N THR A 31 -2.40 28.22 -35.67
CA THR A 31 -2.21 26.84 -36.09
C THR A 31 -0.73 26.47 -36.20
N ASP A 32 -0.47 25.20 -35.93
CA ASP A 32 0.72 24.39 -36.25
C ASP A 32 1.61 24.03 -35.06
N ASN A 33 1.25 22.93 -34.39
CA ASN A 33 2.18 21.83 -34.19
C ASN A 33 1.39 20.54 -33.98
N LYS A 34 1.88 19.45 -34.59
CA LYS A 34 1.48 18.09 -34.21
C LYS A 34 2.07 17.85 -32.82
N ASP A 35 1.35 18.25 -31.79
CA ASP A 35 1.64 17.78 -30.45
C ASP A 35 1.21 16.31 -30.39
N SER A 36 2.23 15.46 -30.22
CA SER A 36 2.04 14.19 -29.55
C SER A 36 1.71 14.58 -28.12
N SER A 37 0.41 14.70 -27.80
CA SER A 37 0.01 14.70 -26.39
C SER A 37 0.57 13.41 -25.79
N PRO A 38 1.28 13.46 -24.65
CA PRO A 38 1.51 12.26 -23.88
C PRO A 38 0.16 11.59 -23.60
N ASP A 39 0.12 10.25 -23.67
CA ASP A 39 -1.03 9.50 -23.17
C ASP A 39 -1.13 9.80 -21.67
N LEU A 40 -2.12 10.59 -21.28
CA LEU A 40 -2.35 11.01 -19.89
C LEU A 40 -2.82 9.80 -19.08
N ILE A 41 -2.30 9.66 -17.86
CA ILE A 41 -2.75 8.64 -16.90
C ILE A 41 -3.73 9.24 -15.90
N ILE A 42 -4.62 8.44 -15.34
CA ILE A 42 -5.59 8.88 -14.33
C ILE A 42 -5.15 8.41 -12.95
N ARG A 43 -5.03 9.35 -12.00
CA ARG A 43 -4.75 9.05 -10.59
C ARG A 43 -5.46 10.02 -9.65
N ASN A 44 -6.01 9.49 -8.56
CA ASN A 44 -6.93 10.19 -7.66
C ASN A 44 -8.03 10.94 -8.43
N GLY A 45 -8.50 10.36 -9.54
CA GLY A 45 -9.47 10.97 -10.46
C GLY A 45 -8.98 12.23 -11.20
N GLN A 46 -7.68 12.50 -11.24
CA GLN A 46 -7.07 13.62 -11.98
C GLN A 46 -6.09 13.12 -13.04
N GLU A 47 -5.90 13.92 -14.10
CA GLU A 47 -4.86 13.66 -15.10
C GLU A 47 -3.48 13.88 -14.47
N ALA A 48 -2.63 12.86 -14.51
CA ALA A 48 -1.24 12.94 -14.09
C ALA A 48 -0.31 12.79 -15.31
N GLU A 49 0.85 13.45 -15.23
CA GLU A 49 1.88 13.35 -16.26
C GLU A 49 2.53 11.97 -16.18
N PRO A 50 2.62 11.23 -17.30
CA PRO A 50 3.27 9.93 -17.32
C PRO A 50 4.77 10.06 -17.04
N TYR A 51 5.36 9.00 -16.49
CA TYR A 51 6.80 8.95 -16.29
C TYR A 51 7.56 9.03 -17.62
N ASP A 52 8.62 9.85 -17.67
CA ASP A 52 9.41 10.05 -18.89
C ASP A 52 10.28 8.83 -19.18
N ILE A 53 9.68 7.88 -19.91
CA ILE A 53 10.31 6.62 -20.26
C ILE A 53 11.44 6.78 -21.28
N GLU A 54 11.45 7.84 -22.09
CA GLU A 54 12.52 8.06 -23.05
C GLU A 54 13.79 8.52 -22.33
N SER A 55 13.68 9.46 -21.39
CA SER A 55 14.80 9.82 -20.52
C SER A 55 15.30 8.64 -19.69
N TYR A 56 14.39 7.75 -19.25
CA TYR A 56 14.76 6.51 -18.55
C TYR A 56 15.61 5.57 -19.41
N LYS A 57 15.20 5.35 -20.67
CA LYS A 57 15.93 4.50 -21.62
C LYS A 57 17.35 5.01 -21.90
N GLU A 58 17.57 6.31 -21.86
CA GLU A 58 18.91 6.90 -22.02
C GLU A 58 19.86 6.60 -20.84
N ARG A 59 19.33 6.24 -19.66
CA ARG A 59 20.08 5.92 -18.44
C ARG A 59 20.30 4.43 -18.21
N LEU A 60 19.87 3.59 -19.14
CA LEU A 60 20.08 2.15 -19.08
C LEU A 60 21.57 1.82 -18.89
N CYS A 61 21.89 1.12 -17.81
CA CYS A 61 23.26 0.73 -17.48
C CYS A 61 23.85 -0.28 -18.47
N ASP A 62 25.11 -0.08 -18.83
CA ASP A 62 25.92 -1.06 -19.55
C ASP A 62 26.31 -2.24 -18.63
N GLY A 63 26.56 -3.40 -19.24
CA GLY A 63 27.08 -4.58 -18.53
C GLY A 63 26.03 -5.42 -17.81
N ARG A 64 24.74 -5.11 -17.98
CA ARG A 64 23.63 -6.00 -17.59
C ARG A 64 23.77 -7.37 -18.24
N ILE A 65 23.23 -8.38 -17.56
CA ILE A 65 23.23 -9.78 -17.98
C ILE A 65 21.80 -10.26 -18.15
N SER A 66 21.61 -11.31 -18.94
CA SER A 66 20.27 -11.90 -19.09
C SER A 66 19.71 -12.38 -17.74
N ILE A 67 18.39 -12.32 -17.56
CA ILE A 67 17.69 -12.86 -16.37
C ILE A 67 18.14 -14.30 -16.07
N LYS A 68 18.28 -15.13 -17.11
CA LYS A 68 18.75 -16.50 -16.99
C LYS A 68 20.17 -16.59 -16.41
N GLU A 69 21.09 -15.77 -16.93
CA GLU A 69 22.46 -15.73 -16.40
C GLU A 69 22.50 -15.21 -14.96
N CYS A 70 21.64 -14.24 -14.62
CA CYS A 70 21.47 -13.74 -13.25
C CYS A 70 21.04 -14.88 -12.32
N ALA A 71 20.00 -15.64 -12.69
CA ALA A 71 19.54 -16.80 -11.92
C ALA A 71 20.61 -17.89 -11.78
N GLU A 72 21.36 -18.19 -12.86
CA GLU A 72 22.46 -19.17 -12.84
C GLU A 72 23.62 -18.75 -11.92
N ARG A 73 23.86 -17.45 -11.77
CA ARG A 73 24.94 -16.88 -10.95
C ARG A 73 24.52 -16.55 -9.52
N TYR A 74 23.23 -16.49 -9.22
CA TYR A 74 22.71 -15.89 -7.99
C TYR A 74 23.37 -16.43 -6.71
N SER A 75 23.48 -17.75 -6.57
CA SER A 75 24.15 -18.36 -5.41
C SER A 75 25.64 -18.00 -5.31
N GLN A 76 26.34 -17.87 -6.43
CA GLN A 76 27.74 -17.44 -6.43
C GLN A 76 27.86 -15.94 -6.09
N ASP A 77 26.96 -15.11 -6.61
CA ASP A 77 26.93 -13.68 -6.30
C ASP A 77 26.66 -13.43 -4.82
N ILE A 78 25.79 -14.20 -4.18
CA ILE A 78 25.55 -14.13 -2.73
C ILE A 78 26.86 -14.37 -1.96
N GLU A 79 27.62 -15.41 -2.28
CA GLU A 79 28.89 -15.70 -1.61
C GLU A 79 29.94 -14.60 -1.83
N LEU A 80 29.98 -14.02 -3.04
CA LEU A 80 30.84 -12.88 -3.34
C LEU A 80 30.45 -11.65 -2.52
N VAL A 81 29.16 -11.33 -2.46
CA VAL A 81 28.64 -10.19 -1.69
C VAL A 81 28.88 -10.37 -0.19
N LYS A 82 28.68 -11.57 0.36
CA LYS A 82 28.93 -11.84 1.80
C LYS A 82 30.39 -11.75 2.19
N SER A 83 31.32 -12.02 1.25
CA SER A 83 32.76 -12.08 1.52
C SER A 83 33.54 -10.81 1.15
N ALA A 84 32.97 -9.95 0.32
CA ALA A 84 33.59 -8.68 -0.08
C ALA A 84 33.52 -7.63 1.04
N ASP A 85 34.50 -6.73 1.05
CA ASP A 85 34.51 -5.54 1.90
C ASP A 85 34.12 -4.33 1.06
N TYR A 86 32.89 -3.84 1.28
CA TYR A 86 32.35 -2.65 0.62
C TYR A 86 32.62 -1.37 1.42
N GLY A 87 33.19 -1.47 2.63
CA GLY A 87 33.47 -0.34 3.52
C GLY A 87 32.23 0.28 4.18
N ASN A 88 31.18 0.58 3.42
CA ASN A 88 29.93 1.19 3.90
C ASN A 88 28.75 0.21 4.02
N PHE A 89 28.82 -0.98 3.44
CA PHE A 89 27.80 -2.01 3.56
C PHE A 89 28.37 -3.32 4.09
N SER A 90 27.68 -3.96 5.03
CA SER A 90 27.98 -5.32 5.50
C SER A 90 26.80 -6.25 5.22
N PHE A 91 27.09 -7.37 4.55
CA PHE A 91 26.12 -8.41 4.20
C PHE A 91 26.34 -9.72 4.98
N THR A 92 27.22 -9.72 5.98
CA THR A 92 27.67 -10.95 6.66
C THR A 92 26.50 -11.72 7.32
N SER A 93 25.51 -11.01 7.84
CA SER A 93 24.29 -11.58 8.44
C SER A 93 23.07 -11.54 7.52
N CYS A 94 23.24 -11.10 6.27
CA CYS A 94 22.11 -10.86 5.37
C CYS A 94 21.44 -12.18 4.98
N GLN A 95 20.13 -12.22 5.15
CA GLN A 95 19.25 -13.18 4.50
C GLN A 95 19.02 -12.75 3.06
N PHE A 96 19.17 -13.68 2.12
CA PHE A 96 18.89 -13.44 0.71
C PHE A 96 17.67 -14.29 0.37
N GLU A 97 16.61 -13.64 -0.11
CA GLU A 97 15.42 -14.35 -0.59
C GLU A 97 15.73 -15.16 -1.86
N GLU A 98 14.90 -16.15 -2.13
CA GLU A 98 15.04 -16.91 -3.38
C GLU A 98 14.78 -16.01 -4.59
N MET A 99 15.51 -16.26 -5.69
CA MET A 99 15.29 -15.52 -6.93
C MET A 99 13.89 -15.86 -7.46
N PRO A 100 13.01 -14.87 -7.70
CA PRO A 100 11.68 -15.14 -8.21
C PRO A 100 11.73 -15.78 -9.60
N GLU A 101 10.69 -16.54 -9.95
CA GLU A 101 10.53 -17.10 -11.30
C GLU A 101 9.80 -16.10 -12.21
N PHE A 102 10.52 -15.47 -13.13
CA PHE A 102 9.97 -14.52 -14.10
C PHE A 102 10.72 -14.58 -15.44
N GLU A 103 10.08 -14.13 -16.52
CA GLU A 103 10.64 -14.20 -17.89
C GLU A 103 11.13 -12.85 -18.42
N GLU A 104 10.59 -11.75 -17.90
CA GLU A 104 10.79 -10.40 -18.40
C GLU A 104 10.60 -9.40 -17.24
N LEU A 105 11.35 -8.30 -17.29
CA LEU A 105 11.30 -7.22 -16.32
C LEU A 105 10.48 -6.08 -16.89
N TYR A 106 9.63 -5.47 -16.07
CA TYR A 106 8.76 -4.39 -16.49
C TYR A 106 9.04 -3.11 -15.71
N VAL A 107 8.97 -1.96 -16.39
CA VAL A 107 8.67 -0.70 -15.71
C VAL A 107 7.19 -0.46 -15.93
N MET A 108 6.45 -0.17 -14.87
CA MET A 108 4.99 -0.05 -14.93
C MET A 108 4.52 1.28 -14.37
N SER A 109 3.54 1.88 -15.02
CA SER A 109 2.72 2.93 -14.42
C SER A 109 1.58 2.27 -13.63
N GLU A 110 1.33 2.75 -12.43
CA GLU A 110 0.13 2.41 -11.67
C GLU A 110 -0.93 3.47 -11.91
N GLU A 111 -2.14 3.02 -12.23
CA GLU A 111 -3.27 3.86 -12.60
C GLU A 111 -4.50 3.51 -11.79
N ASP A 112 -5.37 4.51 -11.63
CA ASP A 112 -6.65 4.26 -10.98
C ASP A 112 -7.53 3.37 -11.87
N HIS A 113 -8.22 2.38 -11.31
CA HIS A 113 -9.28 1.67 -12.04
C HIS A 113 -10.45 2.61 -12.36
N GLY A 114 -10.74 3.52 -11.43
CA GLY A 114 -11.94 4.34 -11.43
C GLY A 114 -13.16 3.55 -10.95
N ILE A 115 -14.10 4.26 -10.32
CA ILE A 115 -15.38 3.70 -9.88
C ILE A 115 -16.49 4.73 -9.99
N THR A 116 -17.63 4.34 -10.54
CA THR A 116 -18.82 5.19 -10.63
C THR A 116 -19.58 5.24 -9.30
N THR A 117 -20.45 6.23 -9.13
CA THR A 117 -21.35 6.28 -7.95
C THR A 117 -22.34 5.13 -7.94
N GLN A 118 -22.78 4.64 -9.10
CA GLN A 118 -23.62 3.44 -9.21
C GLN A 118 -22.89 2.17 -8.77
N GLU A 119 -21.66 1.94 -9.26
CA GLU A 119 -20.87 0.78 -8.83
C GLU A 119 -20.56 0.81 -7.33
N SER A 120 -20.27 2.00 -6.80
CA SER A 120 -20.06 2.20 -5.35
C SER A 120 -21.33 1.85 -4.56
N TRP A 121 -22.49 2.31 -5.01
CA TRP A 121 -23.77 2.03 -4.37
C TRP A 121 -24.09 0.52 -4.37
N ASP A 122 -23.98 -0.12 -5.54
CA ASP A 122 -24.29 -1.54 -5.72
C ASP A 122 -23.36 -2.42 -4.86
N TYR A 123 -22.07 -2.09 -4.82
CA TYR A 123 -21.11 -2.83 -4.00
C TYR A 123 -21.36 -2.65 -2.50
N LEU A 124 -21.66 -1.44 -2.03
CA LEU A 124 -22.02 -1.18 -0.63
C LEU A 124 -23.29 -1.93 -0.24
N GLU A 125 -24.31 -1.94 -1.10
CA GLU A 125 -25.54 -2.70 -0.85
C GLU A 125 -25.25 -4.19 -0.71
N GLN A 126 -24.52 -4.76 -1.67
CA GLN A 126 -24.15 -6.18 -1.66
C GLN A 126 -23.28 -6.55 -0.44
N TRP A 127 -22.34 -5.69 -0.05
CA TRP A 127 -21.51 -5.91 1.13
C TRP A 127 -22.34 -5.83 2.41
N LEU A 128 -23.24 -4.85 2.55
CA LEU A 128 -24.14 -4.76 3.70
C LEU A 128 -25.05 -5.98 3.82
N GLU A 129 -25.50 -6.54 2.69
CA GLU A 129 -26.24 -7.81 2.67
C GLU A 129 -25.37 -8.98 3.13
N SER A 130 -24.12 -9.06 2.67
CA SER A 130 -23.22 -10.19 2.99
C SER A 130 -22.83 -10.24 4.47
N ILE A 131 -22.72 -9.09 5.14
CA ILE A 131 -22.47 -9.00 6.58
C ILE A 131 -23.75 -8.97 7.42
N GLY A 132 -24.93 -9.07 6.80
CA GLY A 132 -26.23 -9.08 7.48
C GLY A 132 -26.64 -7.76 8.13
N LYS A 133 -26.14 -6.62 7.62
CA LYS A 133 -26.37 -5.26 8.17
C LYS A 133 -27.16 -4.34 7.25
N ARG A 134 -27.65 -4.82 6.11
CA ARG A 134 -28.45 -4.03 5.16
C ARG A 134 -29.66 -3.33 5.78
N ASP A 135 -30.34 -3.97 6.72
CA ASP A 135 -31.52 -3.42 7.41
C ASP A 135 -31.15 -2.44 8.56
N LEU A 136 -29.88 -2.39 8.96
CA LEU A 136 -29.39 -1.48 10.01
C LEU A 136 -28.93 -0.13 9.43
N VAL A 137 -28.69 -0.08 8.13
CA VAL A 137 -28.18 1.10 7.42
C VAL A 137 -29.25 1.65 6.49
N ASP A 138 -29.69 2.88 6.78
CA ASP A 138 -30.49 3.67 5.85
C ASP A 138 -29.56 4.22 4.75
N MET A 139 -29.41 3.50 3.64
CA MET A 139 -28.41 3.85 2.62
C MET A 139 -28.63 5.25 2.01
N GLU A 140 -29.88 5.70 1.85
CA GLU A 140 -30.17 7.05 1.34
C GLU A 140 -29.64 8.14 2.28
N LYS A 141 -29.59 7.85 3.58
CA LYS A 141 -29.13 8.78 4.61
C LYS A 141 -27.69 8.56 5.04
N GLU A 142 -27.18 7.35 5.08
CA GLU A 142 -25.91 7.03 5.73
C GLU A 142 -24.77 6.82 4.72
N VAL A 143 -25.06 6.59 3.44
CA VAL A 143 -24.03 6.50 2.39
C VAL A 143 -23.72 7.88 1.85
N ARG A 144 -22.45 8.27 1.97
CA ARG A 144 -21.94 9.60 1.67
C ARG A 144 -20.89 9.54 0.56
N ILE A 145 -20.79 10.62 -0.20
CA ILE A 145 -19.81 10.76 -1.28
C ILE A 145 -18.65 11.68 -0.84
N VAL A 146 -17.44 11.32 -1.26
CA VAL A 146 -16.25 12.15 -1.14
C VAL A 146 -15.83 12.45 -2.56
N THR A 147 -15.93 13.68 -3.03
CA THR A 147 -15.45 14.04 -4.37
C THR A 147 -15.11 15.52 -4.40
N PRO A 148 -14.07 15.95 -5.14
CA PRO A 148 -13.81 17.37 -5.36
C PRO A 148 -14.94 18.08 -6.11
N ASP A 149 -15.80 17.34 -6.82
CA ASP A 149 -16.87 17.92 -7.66
C ASP A 149 -18.10 18.36 -6.86
N VAL A 150 -18.21 17.95 -5.59
CA VAL A 150 -19.36 18.25 -4.75
C VAL A 150 -18.89 18.84 -3.41
N GLU A 151 -19.30 20.07 -3.14
CA GLU A 151 -18.96 20.75 -1.88
C GLU A 151 -19.63 20.08 -0.69
N TRP A 152 -18.86 19.90 0.39
CA TRP A 152 -19.37 19.50 1.70
C TRP A 152 -19.98 20.68 2.49
N ASP A 153 -20.83 20.38 3.46
CA ASP A 153 -21.45 21.34 4.38
C ASP A 153 -20.72 21.32 5.73
N ASP A 154 -19.81 22.27 5.94
CA ASP A 154 -19.01 22.40 7.16
C ASP A 154 -19.83 22.81 8.40
N THR A 155 -21.13 23.08 8.24
CA THR A 155 -22.04 23.39 9.34
C THR A 155 -22.68 22.15 9.96
N GLN A 156 -22.59 20.99 9.29
CA GLN A 156 -23.11 19.72 9.80
C GLN A 156 -22.00 18.89 10.46
N GLU A 157 -22.41 17.97 11.34
CA GLU A 157 -21.48 17.03 11.97
C GLU A 157 -21.16 15.88 11.01
N PHE A 158 -19.95 15.33 11.12
CA PHE A 158 -19.57 14.10 10.44
C PHE A 158 -20.51 12.94 10.85
N PRO A 159 -20.94 12.06 9.93
CA PRO A 159 -20.63 12.04 8.49
C PRO A 159 -21.53 12.92 7.62
N TYR A 160 -22.54 13.58 8.19
CA TYR A 160 -23.57 14.34 7.49
C TYR A 160 -23.10 15.66 6.86
N SER A 161 -21.91 16.13 7.23
CA SER A 161 -21.19 17.16 6.50
C SER A 161 -20.94 16.78 5.04
N TYR A 162 -20.83 15.48 4.72
CA TYR A 162 -20.69 15.01 3.36
C TYR A 162 -22.05 14.84 2.66
N PRO A 163 -22.16 15.16 1.35
CA PRO A 163 -23.38 14.96 0.59
C PRO A 163 -23.83 13.50 0.55
N ALA A 164 -25.14 13.26 0.43
CA ALA A 164 -25.67 11.91 0.29
C ALA A 164 -25.36 11.37 -1.12
N LEU A 165 -24.82 10.15 -1.22
CA LEU A 165 -24.41 9.57 -2.50
C LEU A 165 -25.59 9.47 -3.48
N CYS A 166 -26.78 9.12 -2.98
CA CYS A 166 -27.98 8.94 -3.79
C CYS A 166 -28.46 10.21 -4.52
N GLU A 167 -28.01 11.39 -4.08
CA GLU A 167 -28.31 12.67 -4.74
C GLU A 167 -27.37 12.97 -5.93
N HIS A 168 -26.29 12.18 -6.07
CA HIS A 168 -25.20 12.38 -7.04
C HIS A 168 -24.89 11.10 -7.85
N MET A 169 -25.91 10.30 -8.17
CA MET A 169 -25.80 9.05 -8.92
C MET A 169 -25.40 9.22 -10.40
N ASP A 170 -25.19 10.46 -10.86
CA ASP A 170 -24.85 10.82 -12.24
C ASP A 170 -23.34 10.97 -12.49
N LEU A 171 -22.52 10.92 -11.45
CA LEU A 171 -21.07 11.11 -11.56
C LEU A 171 -20.35 9.86 -12.12
N SER A 172 -19.55 10.08 -13.18
CA SER A 172 -18.81 9.05 -13.91
C SER A 172 -17.51 8.60 -13.22
N SER A 173 -17.00 9.38 -12.27
CA SER A 173 -15.89 8.98 -11.40
C SER A 173 -16.18 9.52 -10.00
N GLY A 174 -16.56 8.62 -9.09
CA GLY A 174 -17.27 8.96 -7.86
C GLY A 174 -16.42 9.51 -6.73
N GLY A 175 -15.15 9.87 -6.93
CA GLY A 175 -14.27 10.46 -5.90
C GLY A 175 -14.00 9.62 -4.64
N GLY A 176 -14.72 8.50 -4.50
CA GLY A 176 -14.87 7.72 -3.29
C GLY A 176 -16.25 7.84 -2.66
N ALA A 177 -16.74 6.75 -2.07
CA ALA A 177 -17.97 6.69 -1.32
C ALA A 177 -17.71 6.05 0.04
N PHE A 178 -18.48 6.38 1.06
CA PHE A 178 -18.34 5.69 2.34
C PHE A 178 -19.66 5.55 3.08
N VAL A 179 -19.69 4.55 3.93
CA VAL A 179 -20.67 4.42 5.01
C VAL A 179 -19.89 4.25 6.30
N THR A 180 -20.27 4.98 7.34
CA THR A 180 -19.69 4.78 8.66
C THR A 180 -20.75 4.93 9.73
N THR A 181 -20.95 3.87 10.47
CA THR A 181 -21.87 3.78 11.59
C THR A 181 -21.16 3.07 12.73
N LYS A 182 -21.76 3.07 13.92
CA LYS A 182 -21.26 2.26 15.05
C LYS A 182 -21.20 0.75 14.72
N ASP A 183 -22.01 0.30 13.76
CA ASP A 183 -22.19 -1.12 13.45
C ASP A 183 -21.28 -1.57 12.30
N CYS A 184 -20.92 -0.69 11.37
CA CYS A 184 -20.04 -1.04 10.25
C CYS A 184 -19.41 0.19 9.59
N HIS A 185 -18.33 -0.05 8.86
CA HIS A 185 -17.58 0.96 8.12
C HIS A 185 -17.13 0.40 6.77
N MET A 186 -17.27 1.19 5.71
CA MET A 186 -16.57 0.95 4.45
C MET A 186 -16.24 2.29 3.80
N GLN A 187 -15.00 2.45 3.34
CA GLN A 187 -14.57 3.54 2.47
C GLN A 187 -14.12 2.95 1.14
N ILE A 188 -14.77 3.41 0.09
CA ILE A 188 -14.42 3.17 -1.31
C ILE A 188 -13.64 4.39 -1.78
N SER A 189 -12.52 4.12 -2.45
CA SER A 189 -11.66 5.10 -3.12
C SER A 189 -11.75 4.88 -4.64
N TYR A 190 -10.95 5.61 -5.42
CA TYR A 190 -10.91 5.50 -6.88
C TYR A 190 -10.64 4.08 -7.40
N ASP A 191 -9.91 3.28 -6.62
CA ASP A 191 -9.53 1.90 -7.00
C ASP A 191 -10.40 0.82 -6.40
N GLY A 192 -11.46 1.19 -5.70
CA GLY A 192 -12.33 0.28 -4.96
C GLY A 192 -12.20 0.43 -3.45
N ALA A 193 -12.60 -0.61 -2.71
CA ALA A 193 -12.73 -0.54 -1.26
C ALA A 193 -11.35 -0.47 -0.57
N TYR A 194 -11.06 0.70 -0.01
CA TYR A 194 -9.81 1.03 0.67
C TYR A 194 -9.80 0.50 2.10
N SER A 195 -10.88 0.75 2.85
CA SER A 195 -11.02 0.30 4.24
C SER A 195 -12.40 -0.27 4.49
N MET A 196 -12.48 -1.27 5.37
CA MET A 196 -13.71 -1.96 5.73
C MET A 196 -13.64 -2.45 7.17
N SER A 197 -14.74 -2.35 7.91
CA SER A 197 -14.97 -3.07 9.14
C SER A 197 -16.42 -3.52 9.22
N ASP A 198 -16.62 -4.80 9.51
CA ASP A 198 -17.91 -5.38 9.81
C ASP A 198 -18.37 -5.09 11.25
N GLY A 199 -17.60 -4.34 12.05
CA GLY A 199 -17.93 -3.92 13.41
C GLY A 199 -17.90 -5.02 14.48
N LYS A 200 -17.51 -6.27 14.17
CA LYS A 200 -17.45 -7.37 15.16
C LYS A 200 -16.50 -7.05 16.32
N MET A 201 -15.35 -6.44 16.03
CA MET A 201 -14.38 -6.00 17.05
C MET A 201 -14.98 -4.96 18.00
N ASN A 202 -15.62 -3.91 17.48
CA ASN A 202 -16.29 -2.88 18.29
C ASN A 202 -17.36 -3.52 19.19
N GLN A 203 -18.19 -4.40 18.62
CA GLN A 203 -19.25 -5.08 19.37
C GLN A 203 -18.70 -5.95 20.50
N TYR A 204 -17.63 -6.71 20.24
CA TYR A 204 -17.01 -7.59 21.22
C TYR A 204 -16.41 -6.80 22.39
N LEU A 205 -15.67 -5.74 22.07
CA LEU A 205 -15.04 -4.86 23.05
C LEU A 205 -16.03 -3.94 23.78
N GLN A 206 -17.29 -3.92 23.34
CA GLN A 206 -18.31 -2.96 23.80
C GLN A 206 -17.82 -1.52 23.65
N ASP A 207 -17.13 -1.23 22.54
CA ASP A 207 -16.70 0.14 22.24
C ASP A 207 -17.94 1.00 21.99
N GLU A 208 -18.05 2.10 22.74
CA GLU A 208 -19.11 3.10 22.60
C GLU A 208 -18.75 4.19 21.58
N SER A 209 -17.71 3.97 20.76
CA SER A 209 -17.35 4.84 19.64
C SER A 209 -18.55 5.09 18.72
N SER A 210 -18.55 6.27 18.09
CA SER A 210 -19.58 6.66 17.12
C SER A 210 -19.54 5.82 15.84
N ASP A 211 -18.43 5.15 15.57
CA ASP A 211 -18.18 4.46 14.32
C ASP A 211 -17.23 3.26 14.43
N ALA A 212 -17.37 2.34 13.48
CA ALA A 212 -16.60 1.11 13.38
C ALA A 212 -15.26 1.26 12.63
N SER A 213 -14.87 2.48 12.21
CA SER A 213 -13.65 2.69 11.40
C SER A 213 -12.37 2.29 12.16
N HIS A 214 -12.38 2.37 13.49
CA HIS A 214 -11.28 1.92 14.36
C HIS A 214 -10.82 0.48 14.07
N GLY A 215 -11.76 -0.42 13.76
CA GLY A 215 -11.44 -1.81 13.42
C GLY A 215 -10.68 -1.93 12.10
N ALA A 216 -11.04 -1.13 11.10
CA ALA A 216 -10.35 -1.09 9.81
C ALA A 216 -8.94 -0.52 9.94
N LEU A 217 -8.79 0.52 10.78
CA LEU A 217 -7.53 1.25 10.97
C LEU A 217 -6.57 0.58 11.96
N GLY A 218 -6.85 -0.64 12.41
CA GLY A 218 -5.96 -1.39 13.30
C GLY A 218 -5.88 -0.87 14.73
N ALA A 219 -6.84 -0.05 15.18
CA ALA A 219 -6.79 0.55 16.53
C ALA A 219 -6.85 -0.49 17.66
N TYR A 220 -7.35 -1.71 17.37
CA TYR A 220 -7.43 -2.82 18.32
C TYR A 220 -6.28 -3.81 18.20
N SER A 221 -5.34 -3.60 17.28
CA SER A 221 -4.29 -4.57 16.93
C SER A 221 -2.89 -4.18 17.43
N GLU A 222 -2.82 -3.26 18.41
CA GLU A 222 -1.56 -2.75 18.94
C GLU A 222 -0.83 -3.72 19.90
N ASP A 223 -1.57 -4.51 20.69
CA ASP A 223 -1.00 -5.43 21.69
C ASP A 223 -0.68 -6.79 21.08
N ILE A 224 0.44 -6.85 20.34
CA ILE A 224 0.93 -8.02 19.62
C ILE A 224 1.62 -8.99 20.59
N ILE A 225 1.20 -10.26 20.57
CA ILE A 225 1.79 -11.33 21.39
C ILE A 225 2.74 -12.24 20.62
N GLU A 226 2.60 -12.31 19.30
CA GLU A 226 3.45 -13.09 18.40
C GLU A 226 3.31 -12.56 16.97
N GLU A 227 4.41 -12.50 16.23
CA GLU A 227 4.46 -12.06 14.83
C GLU A 227 5.54 -12.83 14.06
N GLY A 228 5.37 -12.94 12.75
CA GLY A 228 6.36 -13.55 11.88
C GLY A 228 5.77 -14.11 10.57
N PRO A 229 6.59 -14.85 9.81
CA PRO A 229 6.15 -15.45 8.55
C PRO A 229 4.98 -16.41 8.75
N VAL A 230 3.98 -16.34 7.86
CA VAL A 230 2.85 -17.29 7.88
C VAL A 230 3.34 -18.73 7.79
N SER A 231 4.43 -18.97 7.04
CA SER A 231 5.05 -20.29 6.93
C SER A 231 5.48 -20.88 8.28
N GLU A 232 5.87 -20.05 9.25
CA GLU A 232 6.28 -20.47 10.59
C GLU A 232 5.13 -20.53 11.60
N LEU A 233 4.10 -19.71 11.39
CA LEU A 233 2.94 -19.61 12.28
C LEU A 233 1.75 -20.49 11.86
N SER A 234 1.78 -21.03 10.64
CA SER A 234 0.64 -21.69 9.96
C SER A 234 -0.15 -22.68 10.81
N ASP A 235 0.52 -23.58 11.54
CA ASP A 235 -0.10 -24.64 12.35
C ASP A 235 -0.58 -24.16 13.75
N LYS A 236 -0.31 -22.91 14.14
CA LYS A 236 -0.67 -22.37 15.44
C LYS A 236 -2.08 -21.80 15.43
N SER A 237 -2.71 -21.78 16.61
CA SER A 237 -4.04 -21.18 16.80
C SER A 237 -4.20 -20.59 18.20
N TRP A 238 -5.06 -19.58 18.27
CA TRP A 238 -5.48 -18.88 19.47
C TRP A 238 -7.01 -18.79 19.49
N PRO A 239 -7.63 -18.72 20.68
CA PRO A 239 -9.06 -18.50 20.79
C PRO A 239 -9.47 -17.18 20.13
N LEU A 240 -10.40 -17.25 19.18
CA LEU A 240 -11.05 -16.12 18.53
C LEU A 240 -12.38 -15.78 19.23
N ILE A 241 -13.09 -14.74 18.78
CA ILE A 241 -14.44 -14.40 19.29
C ILE A 241 -15.37 -15.61 19.15
N SER A 242 -15.32 -16.27 18.00
CA SER A 242 -16.06 -17.50 17.75
C SER A 242 -15.42 -18.34 16.66
N GLY A 243 -15.64 -19.66 16.73
CA GLY A 243 -15.03 -20.62 15.82
C GLY A 243 -13.54 -20.87 16.11
N ASP A 244 -13.01 -21.90 15.44
CA ASP A 244 -11.61 -22.30 15.55
C ASP A 244 -10.96 -22.16 14.18
N LEU A 245 -9.76 -21.58 14.15
CA LEU A 245 -8.99 -21.33 12.93
C LEU A 245 -7.49 -21.31 13.26
N THR A 246 -6.70 -22.01 12.47
CA THR A 246 -5.24 -21.84 12.47
C THR A 246 -4.83 -20.55 11.76
N VAL A 247 -3.64 -20.03 12.04
CA VAL A 247 -3.11 -18.84 11.34
C VAL A 247 -3.02 -19.10 9.83
N GLY A 248 -2.66 -20.32 9.41
CA GLY A 248 -2.60 -20.71 8.00
C GLY A 248 -3.96 -20.73 7.32
N GLU A 249 -4.99 -21.29 7.96
CA GLU A 249 -6.36 -21.25 7.42
C GLU A 249 -6.88 -19.81 7.29
N GLY A 250 -6.52 -18.92 8.22
CA GLY A 250 -6.86 -17.50 8.11
C GLY A 250 -6.15 -16.78 6.97
N ALA A 251 -4.88 -17.07 6.73
CA ALA A 251 -4.16 -16.53 5.58
C ALA A 251 -4.84 -16.92 4.25
N GLU A 252 -5.29 -18.16 4.12
CA GLU A 252 -6.04 -18.62 2.93
C GLU A 252 -7.40 -17.94 2.78
N LEU A 253 -8.10 -17.66 3.88
CA LEU A 253 -9.35 -16.88 3.86
C LEU A 253 -9.09 -15.44 3.40
N VAL A 254 -8.04 -14.79 3.93
CA VAL A 254 -7.63 -13.43 3.52
C VAL A 254 -7.29 -13.40 2.04
N LYS A 255 -6.46 -14.34 1.57
CA LYS A 255 -6.08 -14.45 0.17
C LYS A 255 -7.30 -14.61 -0.73
N SER A 256 -8.16 -15.58 -0.41
CA SER A 256 -9.38 -15.87 -1.18
C SER A 256 -10.34 -14.68 -1.22
N TYR A 257 -10.42 -13.91 -0.13
CA TYR A 257 -11.26 -12.71 -0.05
C TYR A 257 -10.81 -11.65 -1.06
N PHE A 258 -9.52 -11.36 -1.14
CA PHE A 258 -9.02 -10.34 -2.06
C PHE A 258 -8.87 -10.83 -3.50
N GLU A 259 -8.62 -12.12 -3.74
CA GLU A 259 -8.65 -12.70 -5.09
C GLU A 259 -10.06 -12.68 -5.71
N ALA A 260 -11.12 -12.66 -4.88
CA ALA A 260 -12.50 -12.50 -5.34
C ALA A 260 -12.82 -11.08 -5.85
N GLY A 261 -12.04 -10.08 -5.44
CA GLY A 261 -12.16 -8.68 -5.86
C GLY A 261 -12.94 -7.77 -4.91
N THR A 262 -12.45 -6.53 -4.74
CA THR A 262 -13.00 -5.55 -3.78
C THR A 262 -13.09 -4.13 -4.35
N PRO A 263 -14.02 -3.82 -5.28
CA PRO A 263 -14.99 -4.71 -5.93
C PRO A 263 -14.48 -5.33 -7.23
N PHE A 264 -13.36 -4.83 -7.75
CA PHE A 264 -12.85 -5.22 -9.05
C PHE A 264 -11.99 -6.47 -8.96
N PRO A 265 -11.99 -7.32 -10.00
CA PRO A 265 -11.09 -8.46 -10.05
C PRO A 265 -9.63 -7.99 -10.11
N ILE A 266 -8.72 -8.82 -9.62
CA ILE A 266 -7.28 -8.62 -9.83
C ILE A 266 -6.95 -8.70 -11.32
N GLN A 267 -6.03 -7.86 -11.78
CA GLN A 267 -5.58 -7.83 -13.17
C GLN A 267 -4.89 -9.15 -13.56
N ASP A 268 -5.04 -9.55 -14.83
CA ASP A 268 -4.28 -10.67 -15.40
C ASP A 268 -2.77 -10.50 -15.17
N GLY A 269 -2.14 -11.54 -14.62
CA GLY A 269 -0.71 -11.52 -14.28
C GLY A 269 -0.42 -11.03 -12.85
N VAL A 270 -1.42 -10.51 -12.12
CA VAL A 270 -1.33 -10.26 -10.67
C VAL A 270 -1.82 -11.50 -9.92
N SER A 271 -1.09 -11.90 -8.88
CA SER A 271 -1.54 -12.85 -7.86
C SER A 271 -1.24 -12.30 -6.47
N LEU A 272 -1.82 -12.93 -5.43
CA LEU A 272 -1.64 -12.49 -4.05
C LEU A 272 -0.90 -13.53 -3.20
N GLU A 273 -0.09 -13.02 -2.28
CA GLU A 273 0.50 -13.77 -1.18
C GLU A 273 0.19 -13.10 0.15
N VAL A 274 0.22 -13.91 1.21
CA VAL A 274 0.08 -13.46 2.59
C VAL A 274 1.37 -13.88 3.31
N PRO A 275 2.45 -13.09 3.20
CA PRO A 275 3.78 -13.50 3.64
C PRO A 275 3.90 -13.64 5.16
N GLU A 276 3.17 -12.81 5.91
CA GLU A 276 3.41 -12.59 7.32
C GLU A 276 2.09 -12.33 8.06
N ALA A 277 2.09 -12.71 9.34
CA ALA A 277 0.96 -12.57 10.23
C ALA A 277 1.41 -12.15 11.64
N TYR A 278 0.48 -11.55 12.37
CA TYR A 278 0.66 -11.20 13.77
C TYR A 278 -0.62 -11.46 14.56
N ILE A 279 -0.44 -11.83 15.83
CA ILE A 279 -1.52 -12.18 16.74
C ILE A 279 -1.60 -11.08 17.78
N PHE A 280 -2.77 -10.46 17.94
CA PHE A 280 -3.01 -9.39 18.89
C PHE A 280 -4.07 -9.78 19.91
N THR A 281 -3.99 -9.20 21.10
CA THR A 281 -5.04 -9.39 22.12
C THR A 281 -6.28 -8.59 21.77
N LEU A 282 -7.45 -9.22 21.94
CA LEU A 282 -8.75 -8.60 21.72
C LEU A 282 -9.63 -8.90 22.94
N GLY A 283 -9.50 -8.07 23.98
CA GLY A 283 -10.15 -8.30 25.26
C GLY A 283 -9.58 -9.53 25.96
N ASP A 284 -10.37 -10.60 26.09
CA ASP A 284 -9.98 -11.89 26.66
C ASP A 284 -9.72 -12.98 25.60
N VAL A 285 -9.81 -12.63 24.32
CA VAL A 285 -9.51 -13.49 23.16
C VAL A 285 -8.43 -12.84 22.28
N TYR A 286 -8.25 -13.33 21.06
CA TYR A 286 -7.23 -12.87 20.12
C TYR A 286 -7.85 -12.55 18.75
N GLY A 287 -7.09 -11.79 17.96
CA GLY A 287 -7.30 -11.64 16.53
C GLY A 287 -6.02 -11.87 15.74
N TYR A 288 -6.17 -12.16 14.45
CA TYR A 288 -5.05 -12.34 13.52
C TYR A 288 -5.02 -11.18 12.55
N GLY A 289 -3.89 -10.49 12.47
CA GLY A 289 -3.56 -9.51 11.44
C GLY A 289 -2.68 -10.15 10.37
N TYR A 290 -2.92 -9.80 9.11
CA TYR A 290 -2.22 -10.34 7.96
C TYR A 290 -1.77 -9.22 7.03
N TRP A 291 -0.55 -9.30 6.52
CA TRP A 291 -0.07 -8.46 5.42
C TRP A 291 -0.34 -9.13 4.09
N ILE A 292 -0.75 -8.35 3.10
CA ILE A 292 -1.08 -8.85 1.76
C ILE A 292 -0.10 -8.24 0.76
N GLN A 293 0.51 -9.09 -0.05
CA GLN A 293 1.47 -8.72 -1.06
C GLN A 293 0.96 -9.06 -2.47
N ARG A 294 1.09 -8.12 -3.40
CA ARG A 294 0.87 -8.36 -4.82
C ARG A 294 2.13 -8.97 -5.44
N ILE A 295 1.95 -9.97 -6.29
CA ILE A 295 2.98 -10.57 -7.14
C ILE A 295 2.59 -10.29 -8.59
N TYR A 296 3.46 -9.64 -9.36
CA TYR A 296 3.23 -9.36 -10.77
C TYR A 296 4.12 -10.24 -11.65
N LYS A 297 3.50 -11.14 -12.43
CA LYS A 297 4.17 -12.08 -13.34
C LYS A 297 5.34 -12.83 -12.68
N GLY A 298 5.13 -13.26 -11.43
CA GLY A 298 6.08 -14.03 -10.63
C GLY A 298 7.07 -13.21 -9.80
N MET A 299 7.12 -11.86 -9.96
CA MET A 299 7.97 -11.00 -9.15
C MET A 299 7.17 -10.23 -8.09
N PRO A 300 7.58 -10.25 -6.81
CA PRO A 300 6.87 -9.55 -5.75
C PRO A 300 6.90 -8.03 -5.92
N ILE A 301 5.81 -7.35 -5.56
CA ILE A 301 5.79 -5.89 -5.37
C ILE A 301 6.21 -5.60 -3.92
N ALA A 302 7.07 -4.60 -3.74
CA ALA A 302 7.53 -4.18 -2.43
C ALA A 302 6.35 -3.74 -1.57
N TYR A 303 6.29 -4.26 -0.35
CA TYR A 303 5.24 -3.96 0.61
C TYR A 303 5.86 -3.47 1.93
N GLY A 304 5.07 -2.73 2.69
CA GLY A 304 5.51 -2.10 3.92
C GLY A 304 4.45 -2.10 5.01
N HIS A 305 4.88 -1.68 6.20
CA HIS A 305 3.98 -1.51 7.34
C HIS A 305 3.42 -0.09 7.39
N TYR A 306 2.18 0.05 7.86
CA TYR A 306 1.60 1.37 8.16
C TYR A 306 2.39 2.15 9.22
N ARG A 307 3.15 1.45 10.06
CA ARG A 307 3.97 2.04 11.13
C ARG A 307 5.31 2.61 10.65
N SER A 308 5.66 2.45 9.37
CA SER A 308 6.88 3.00 8.78
C SER A 308 6.65 4.45 8.33
N TYR A 309 7.21 5.41 9.07
CA TYR A 309 7.19 6.82 8.68
C TYR A 309 8.27 7.10 7.63
N THR A 310 7.84 7.56 6.45
CA THR A 310 8.70 8.12 5.41
C THR A 310 8.52 9.63 5.34
N PRO A 311 9.57 10.44 5.49
CA PRO A 311 9.48 11.86 5.19
C PRO A 311 9.20 12.06 3.69
N GLN A 312 8.23 12.91 3.35
CA GLN A 312 7.89 13.24 1.97
C GLN A 312 9.01 14.07 1.31
N THR A 313 9.74 13.45 0.41
CA THR A 313 10.67 14.07 -0.55
C THR A 313 10.33 13.62 -1.98
N TYR A 314 11.06 14.06 -3.00
CA TYR A 314 10.88 13.60 -4.39
C TYR A 314 11.56 12.23 -4.57
N GLY A 315 10.92 11.29 -5.30
CA GLY A 315 11.46 9.96 -5.55
C GLY A 315 11.43 9.06 -4.32
N VAL A 316 10.30 9.06 -3.61
CA VAL A 316 10.13 8.30 -2.36
C VAL A 316 9.47 6.96 -2.68
N PRO A 317 10.06 5.85 -2.20
CA PRO A 317 9.39 4.56 -2.24
C PRO A 317 8.02 4.63 -1.54
N ASP A 318 6.98 4.23 -2.25
CA ASP A 318 5.60 4.16 -1.79
C ASP A 318 5.14 2.70 -1.80
N GLU A 319 5.74 1.91 -0.92
CA GLU A 319 5.47 0.48 -0.78
C GLU A 319 3.98 0.19 -0.63
N ASP A 320 3.55 -0.95 -1.16
CA ASP A 320 2.19 -1.42 -0.97
C ASP A 320 1.91 -1.66 0.51
N LYS A 321 0.85 -1.06 1.03
CA LYS A 321 0.40 -1.26 2.41
C LYS A 321 -1.01 -1.79 2.38
N LYS A 322 -1.20 -3.03 2.79
CA LYS A 322 -2.52 -3.64 2.96
C LYS A 322 -2.50 -4.61 4.13
N GLU A 323 -3.43 -4.39 5.05
CA GLU A 323 -3.61 -5.20 6.26
C GLU A 323 -5.04 -5.69 6.34
N ALA A 324 -5.21 -6.95 6.73
CA ALA A 324 -6.53 -7.54 6.99
C ALA A 324 -6.57 -8.25 8.34
N TYR A 325 -7.76 -8.29 8.92
CA TYR A 325 -8.02 -8.73 10.27
C TYR A 325 -9.07 -9.83 10.28
N ILE A 326 -8.77 -10.92 10.98
CA ILE A 326 -9.69 -12.01 11.28
C ILE A 326 -9.87 -12.09 12.79
N VAL A 327 -11.11 -12.08 13.26
CA VAL A 327 -11.45 -12.22 14.68
C VAL A 327 -12.45 -13.34 14.97
N ASP A 328 -12.85 -14.09 13.94
CA ASP A 328 -13.63 -15.33 14.04
C ASP A 328 -13.40 -16.22 12.81
N SER A 329 -14.02 -17.40 12.79
CA SER A 329 -13.86 -18.34 11.67
C SER A 329 -14.71 -18.02 10.42
N GLU A 330 -15.41 -16.89 10.35
CA GLU A 330 -16.31 -16.57 9.24
C GLU A 330 -15.61 -15.84 8.08
N GLY A 331 -14.46 -15.21 8.33
CA GLY A 331 -13.64 -14.56 7.30
C GLY A 331 -13.06 -13.22 7.74
N VAL A 332 -12.72 -12.39 6.75
CA VAL A 332 -12.15 -11.05 6.97
C VAL A 332 -13.18 -10.15 7.64
N SER A 333 -12.87 -9.68 8.85
CA SER A 333 -13.75 -8.82 9.64
C SER A 333 -13.43 -7.33 9.45
N ALA A 334 -12.18 -7.02 9.14
CA ALA A 334 -11.77 -5.66 8.79
C ALA A 334 -10.51 -5.66 7.93
N TYR A 335 -10.27 -4.58 7.19
CA TYR A 335 -9.00 -4.35 6.50
C TYR A 335 -8.83 -2.86 6.17
N CYS A 336 -7.59 -2.49 5.87
CA CYS A 336 -7.26 -1.18 5.30
C CYS A 336 -6.08 -1.30 4.34
N GLY A 337 -6.16 -0.56 3.23
CA GLY A 337 -5.02 -0.25 2.39
C GLY A 337 -5.21 -0.52 0.91
N LYS A 338 -4.09 -0.45 0.21
CA LYS A 338 -4.02 -0.38 -1.25
C LYS A 338 -4.84 -1.48 -1.90
N ASN A 339 -5.55 -1.15 -2.98
CA ASN A 339 -6.38 -2.15 -3.64
C ASN A 339 -5.51 -3.16 -4.40
N ALA A 340 -5.83 -4.44 -4.27
CA ALA A 340 -5.20 -5.50 -5.04
C ALA A 340 -5.52 -5.37 -6.54
N SER A 341 -6.61 -4.68 -6.88
CA SER A 341 -7.08 -4.46 -8.25
C SER A 341 -6.54 -3.18 -8.92
N ALA A 342 -5.59 -2.47 -8.32
CA ALA A 342 -4.97 -1.31 -8.96
C ALA A 342 -4.34 -1.72 -10.30
N VAL A 343 -4.51 -0.88 -11.33
CA VAL A 343 -4.14 -1.20 -12.71
C VAL A 343 -2.66 -0.95 -12.90
N LEU A 344 -1.95 -1.93 -13.46
CA LEU A 344 -0.53 -1.86 -13.80
C LEU A 344 -0.37 -1.87 -15.32
N THR A 345 0.06 -0.73 -15.87
CA THR A 345 0.34 -0.54 -17.29
C THR A 345 1.84 -0.68 -17.54
N GLU A 346 2.23 -1.68 -18.33
CA GLU A 346 3.62 -1.88 -18.75
C GLU A 346 4.06 -0.74 -19.69
N ILE A 347 5.01 0.09 -19.27
CA ILE A 347 5.55 1.20 -20.08
C ILE A 347 6.93 0.89 -20.67
N TYR A 348 7.63 -0.11 -20.12
CA TYR A 348 8.88 -0.65 -20.68
C TYR A 348 9.08 -2.10 -20.26
N ALA A 349 9.78 -2.86 -21.11
CA ALA A 349 10.12 -4.26 -20.84
C ALA A 349 11.57 -4.55 -21.28
N ASP A 350 12.30 -5.34 -20.48
CA ASP A 350 13.66 -5.81 -20.78
C ASP A 350 13.89 -7.23 -20.25
N ARG A 351 14.90 -7.91 -20.77
CA ARG A 351 15.34 -9.26 -20.36
C ARG A 351 16.76 -9.28 -19.83
N GLU A 352 17.38 -8.11 -19.70
CA GLU A 352 18.69 -7.93 -19.10
C GLU A 352 18.59 -7.09 -17.83
N MET A 353 19.39 -7.43 -16.82
CA MET A 353 19.45 -6.73 -15.53
C MET A 353 20.86 -6.70 -14.95
N LEU A 354 21.09 -5.78 -14.03
CA LEU A 354 22.24 -5.80 -13.14
C LEU A 354 22.14 -7.02 -12.23
N GLY A 355 23.15 -7.89 -12.28
CA GLY A 355 23.28 -8.98 -11.31
C GLY A 355 23.57 -8.45 -9.90
N LEU A 356 23.25 -9.25 -8.88
CA LEU A 356 23.34 -8.85 -7.46
C LEU A 356 24.72 -8.28 -7.10
N SER A 357 25.81 -8.95 -7.51
CA SER A 357 27.17 -8.53 -7.14
C SER A 357 27.56 -7.18 -7.77
N GLN A 358 27.14 -6.94 -9.01
CA GLN A 358 27.35 -5.67 -9.71
C GLN A 358 26.51 -4.55 -9.08
N ALA A 359 25.24 -4.81 -8.78
CA ALA A 359 24.35 -3.85 -8.13
C ALA A 359 24.91 -3.41 -6.77
N VAL A 360 25.31 -4.34 -5.91
CA VAL A 360 25.90 -4.01 -4.60
C VAL A 360 27.18 -3.18 -4.75
N GLN A 361 28.04 -3.50 -5.73
CA GLN A 361 29.27 -2.76 -5.99
C GLN A 361 28.98 -1.32 -6.44
N MET A 362 27.96 -1.12 -7.28
CA MET A 362 27.53 0.22 -7.72
C MET A 362 26.90 0.99 -6.57
N MET A 363 25.95 0.37 -5.84
CA MET A 363 25.28 0.98 -4.69
C MET A 363 26.29 1.46 -3.65
N SER A 364 27.29 0.64 -3.32
CA SER A 364 28.36 1.02 -2.39
C SER A 364 29.16 2.23 -2.86
N GLY A 365 29.40 2.37 -4.17
CA GLY A 365 30.16 3.47 -4.75
C GLY A 365 29.37 4.78 -4.87
N GLU A 366 28.06 4.71 -5.07
CA GLU A 366 27.19 5.88 -5.25
C GLU A 366 26.67 6.43 -3.92
N MET A 367 26.36 5.55 -2.97
CA MET A 367 25.92 5.95 -1.64
C MET A 367 27.05 6.67 -0.90
N ALA A 368 26.68 7.73 -0.18
CA ALA A 368 27.66 8.50 0.60
C ALA A 368 28.39 7.60 1.60
N SER A 369 29.72 7.69 1.65
CA SER A 369 30.57 6.84 2.53
C SER A 369 30.21 6.85 4.02
N GLN A 370 29.48 7.87 4.49
CA GLN A 370 29.01 7.97 5.87
C GLN A 370 27.74 7.14 6.16
N VAL A 371 27.04 6.69 5.11
CA VAL A 371 25.90 5.79 5.25
C VAL A 371 26.43 4.38 5.45
N THR A 372 26.59 3.98 6.71
CA THR A 372 27.10 2.65 7.05
C THR A 372 25.95 1.74 7.43
N VAL A 373 25.73 0.66 6.68
CA VAL A 373 24.54 -0.20 6.83
C VAL A 373 24.94 -1.63 7.12
N GLN A 374 24.36 -2.18 8.20
CA GLN A 374 24.26 -3.63 8.39
C GLN A 374 23.02 -4.10 7.63
N VAL A 375 23.20 -4.88 6.57
CA VAL A 375 22.09 -5.39 5.74
C VAL A 375 21.56 -6.68 6.36
N ASP A 376 20.26 -6.67 6.63
CA ASP A 376 19.52 -7.74 7.28
C ASP A 376 18.86 -8.68 6.24
N LYS A 377 18.27 -8.10 5.18
CA LYS A 377 17.57 -8.82 4.10
C LYS A 377 17.87 -8.23 2.72
N ALA A 378 17.94 -9.06 1.69
CA ALA A 378 18.00 -8.66 0.30
C ALA A 378 17.07 -9.50 -0.59
N GLU A 379 16.37 -8.87 -1.53
CA GLU A 379 15.40 -9.52 -2.44
C GLU A 379 15.24 -8.75 -3.76
N LEU A 380 14.63 -9.39 -4.76
CA LEU A 380 14.26 -8.75 -6.04
C LEU A 380 12.76 -8.47 -6.07
N VAL A 381 12.38 -7.21 -6.26
CA VAL A 381 10.98 -6.75 -6.19
C VAL A 381 10.68 -5.70 -7.26
N TYR A 382 9.40 -5.45 -7.54
CA TYR A 382 8.95 -4.17 -8.10
C TYR A 382 8.79 -3.17 -6.96
N ALA A 383 9.55 -2.08 -6.96
CA ALA A 383 9.43 -0.99 -6.00
C ALA A 383 8.56 0.13 -6.57
N PRO A 384 7.39 0.44 -5.98
CA PRO A 384 6.63 1.63 -6.35
C PRO A 384 7.37 2.87 -5.85
N VAL A 385 7.55 3.86 -6.71
CA VAL A 385 8.19 5.13 -6.40
C VAL A 385 7.27 6.26 -6.85
N SER A 386 6.98 7.18 -5.93
CA SER A 386 6.26 8.42 -6.22
C SER A 386 7.25 9.54 -6.58
N PHE A 387 6.99 10.18 -7.71
CA PHE A 387 7.70 11.38 -8.15
C PHE A 387 6.75 12.58 -8.05
N ASP A 388 7.06 13.47 -7.10
CA ASP A 388 6.41 14.77 -6.83
C ASP A 388 5.34 14.80 -5.71
N SER A 389 5.80 14.92 -4.46
CA SER A 389 4.97 14.98 -3.25
C SER A 389 4.37 16.36 -2.92
N PHE A 390 4.52 17.37 -3.80
CA PHE A 390 4.11 18.75 -3.46
C PHE A 390 2.76 19.19 -4.04
N ASN A 391 2.27 18.54 -5.10
CA ASN A 391 1.08 19.00 -5.83
C ASN A 391 -0.07 17.98 -5.91
N GLY A 392 0.08 16.78 -5.35
CA GLY A 392 -0.98 15.76 -5.32
C GLY A 392 -1.27 15.11 -6.68
N ASN A 393 -0.38 15.30 -7.65
CA ASN A 393 -0.47 14.79 -9.02
C ASN A 393 0.57 13.68 -9.27
N ASP A 394 0.89 12.94 -8.21
CA ASP A 394 1.91 11.92 -8.15
C ASP A 394 1.69 10.88 -9.26
N SER A 395 2.71 10.43 -9.99
CA SER A 395 2.67 9.16 -10.71
C SER A 395 3.40 8.10 -9.90
N ASN A 396 2.77 6.95 -9.67
CA ASN A 396 3.42 5.81 -9.03
C ASN A 396 3.99 4.95 -10.16
N THR A 397 5.32 4.96 -10.28
CA THR A 397 6.00 4.08 -11.23
C THR A 397 6.65 2.95 -10.46
N LEU A 398 6.42 1.73 -10.91
CA LEU A 398 7.02 0.54 -10.35
C LEU A 398 8.27 0.19 -11.15
N PHE A 399 9.41 0.13 -10.47
CA PHE A 399 10.70 -0.24 -11.06
C PHE A 399 11.14 -1.60 -10.56
N PRO A 400 11.75 -2.44 -11.42
CA PRO A 400 12.37 -3.67 -10.97
C PRO A 400 13.65 -3.32 -10.19
N CYS A 401 13.71 -3.71 -8.92
CA CYS A 401 14.76 -3.28 -7.99
C CYS A 401 15.33 -4.45 -7.20
N TRP A 402 16.65 -4.42 -6.98
CA TRP A 402 17.21 -5.08 -5.81
C TRP A 402 16.87 -4.26 -4.57
N ALA A 403 16.16 -4.87 -3.62
CA ALA A 403 15.84 -4.28 -2.33
C ALA A 403 16.82 -4.75 -1.26
N PHE A 404 17.29 -3.82 -0.43
CA PHE A 404 18.17 -4.08 0.70
C PHE A 404 17.60 -3.41 1.96
N TYR A 405 17.29 -4.23 2.95
CA TYR A 405 16.76 -3.77 4.24
C TYR A 405 17.83 -3.93 5.29
N GLY A 406 17.97 -2.93 6.15
CA GLY A 406 19.01 -2.97 7.17
C GLY A 406 18.91 -1.88 8.20
N THR A 407 20.01 -1.72 8.93
CA THR A 407 20.17 -0.74 9.99
C THR A 407 21.32 0.19 9.67
N ASN A 408 21.06 1.50 9.58
CA ASN A 408 22.08 2.53 9.46
C ASN A 408 22.79 2.71 10.81
N LEU A 409 24.02 2.22 10.89
CA LEU A 409 24.82 2.18 12.12
C LEU A 409 25.24 3.56 12.63
N ALA A 410 25.24 4.59 11.77
CA ALA A 410 25.60 5.94 12.19
C ALA A 410 24.54 6.58 13.10
N LYS A 411 23.26 6.22 12.90
CA LYS A 411 22.11 6.80 13.60
C LYS A 411 21.26 5.80 14.38
N GLY A 412 21.44 4.50 14.13
CA GLY A 412 20.60 3.43 14.70
C GLY A 412 19.19 3.37 14.11
N GLU A 413 18.96 3.99 12.95
CA GLU A 413 17.68 3.97 12.24
C GLU A 413 17.62 2.79 11.26
N LYS A 414 16.42 2.29 10.98
CA LYS A 414 16.21 1.35 9.87
C LYS A 414 16.33 2.09 8.55
N ILE A 415 16.82 1.38 7.53
CA ILE A 415 16.97 1.88 6.17
C ILE A 415 16.54 0.81 5.19
N THR A 416 15.77 1.24 4.20
CA THR A 416 15.38 0.43 3.04
C THR A 416 15.94 1.10 1.79
N ILE A 417 16.65 0.35 0.96
CA ILE A 417 17.29 0.82 -0.26
C ILE A 417 16.81 -0.03 -1.43
N TYR A 418 16.30 0.61 -2.46
CA TYR A 418 15.93 0.03 -3.74
C TYR A 418 16.91 0.52 -4.80
N MET A 419 17.55 -0.42 -5.49
CA MET A 419 18.39 -0.12 -6.64
C MET A 419 17.74 -0.68 -7.89
N ASP A 420 17.38 0.21 -8.81
CA ASP A 420 16.82 -0.13 -10.12
C ASP A 420 17.79 -1.04 -10.88
N VAL A 421 17.34 -2.23 -11.26
CA VAL A 421 18.19 -3.24 -11.91
C VAL A 421 18.48 -2.94 -13.38
N LEU A 422 17.83 -1.93 -13.95
CA LEU A 422 18.01 -1.50 -15.33
C LEU A 422 18.88 -0.24 -15.41
N THR A 423 18.65 0.77 -14.57
CA THR A 423 19.38 2.04 -14.61
C THR A 423 20.45 2.18 -13.54
N GLY A 424 20.37 1.41 -12.45
CA GLY A 424 21.20 1.61 -11.27
C GLY A 424 20.77 2.77 -10.38
N ASP A 425 19.67 3.47 -10.71
CA ASP A 425 19.12 4.55 -9.89
C ASP A 425 18.77 4.02 -8.48
N ILE A 426 19.06 4.82 -7.45
CA ILE A 426 18.89 4.43 -6.04
C ILE A 426 17.75 5.25 -5.40
N TYR A 427 16.77 4.55 -4.86
CA TYR A 427 15.69 5.10 -4.05
C TYR A 427 15.80 4.54 -2.64
N TYR A 428 15.76 5.39 -1.61
CA TYR A 428 15.85 4.88 -0.25
C TYR A 428 15.12 5.77 0.73
N TYR A 429 14.79 5.19 1.87
CA TYR A 429 14.27 5.92 3.00
C TYR A 429 14.75 5.33 4.33
N THR A 430 14.66 6.14 5.37
CA THR A 430 15.03 5.74 6.73
C THR A 430 13.86 5.96 7.67
N TYR A 431 13.69 5.09 8.65
CA TYR A 431 12.64 5.18 9.65
C TYR A 431 13.12 4.68 11.00
N VAL A 432 12.44 5.10 12.06
CA VAL A 432 12.68 4.62 13.42
C VAL A 432 11.61 3.57 13.71
N SER A 433 11.99 2.35 14.11
CA SER A 433 10.98 1.34 14.48
C SER A 433 10.23 1.80 15.73
N ALA A 434 8.93 1.56 15.74
CA ALA A 434 8.04 1.91 16.85
C ALA A 434 8.40 1.24 18.18
N ASP A 435 9.31 0.25 18.19
CA ASP A 435 9.85 -0.39 19.40
C ASP A 435 10.66 0.55 20.29
N THR A 436 11.06 1.71 19.77
CA THR A 436 11.59 2.80 20.59
C THR A 436 10.43 3.70 21.00
N GLY A 437 9.74 3.31 22.07
CA GLY A 437 8.56 3.97 22.61
C GLY A 437 8.55 5.48 22.39
N TYR A 438 7.63 5.93 21.53
CA TYR A 438 7.28 7.33 21.43
C TYR A 438 6.52 7.69 22.71
N ASP A 439 7.23 8.27 23.69
CA ASP A 439 6.64 9.17 24.66
C ASP A 439 6.07 10.37 23.87
N ALA A 440 4.79 10.25 23.46
CA ALA A 440 4.02 11.37 22.96
C ALA A 440 3.83 12.38 24.10
N GLY A 441 4.62 13.46 24.05
CA GLY A 441 4.48 14.63 24.92
C GLY A 441 3.39 15.59 24.48
#